data_AF-A0A151N555-F1
#
_entry.id   AF-A0A151N555-F1
#
_cell.length_a   1.000
_cell.length_b   1.000
_cell.length_c   1.000
_cell.angle_alpha   90.00
_cell.angle_beta   90.00
_cell.angle_gamma   90.00
#
_symmetry.space_group_name_H-M   'P 1'
#
loop_
_entity.id
_entity.type
_entity.pdbx_description
1 polymer ?
#
loop_
_entity_poly.entity_id
_entity_poly.type
_entity_poly.pdbx_seq_one_letter_code
_entity_poly.pdbx_strand_id
1 'polypeptide(L)' 'MPVRRKDTDRALQLLEEYCKKLKKPEEQQLKKAIKKVMGIFKSSLFQALLDITSVSQYILDEAALPKEEPPSADWRVAIH' A
#
# COMPACT_ATOMS: atom_id res chain seq x y z
N MET A 1 -0.11 3.64 9.13
CA MET A 1 0.62 3.64 7.85
C MET A 1 -0.16 2.79 6.86
N PRO A 2 -0.67 3.35 5.76
CA PRO A 2 -1.43 2.59 4.77
C PRO A 2 -0.49 1.67 3.97
N VAL A 3 -0.86 0.39 3.83
CA VAL A 3 -0.09 -0.58 3.05
C VAL A 3 -0.36 -0.34 1.58
N ARG A 4 0.61 0.20 0.83
CA ARG A 4 0.46 0.43 -0.61
C ARG A 4 0.86 -0.84 -1.35
N ARG A 5 0.25 -1.10 -2.51
CA ARG A 5 0.66 -2.21 -3.39
C ARG A 5 2.17 -2.26 -3.65
N LYS A 6 2.77 -1.08 -3.81
CA LYS A 6 4.23 -0.91 -3.97
C LYS A 6 5.03 -1.44 -2.77
N ASP A 7 4.52 -1.31 -1.55
CA ASP A 7 5.19 -1.80 -0.35
C ASP A 7 5.10 -3.33 -0.26
N THR A 8 3.97 -3.90 -0.68
CA THR A 8 3.79 -5.35 -0.81
C THR A 8 4.73 -5.97 -1.82
N ASP A 9 4.87 -5.37 -3.02
CA ASP A 9 5.79 -5.85 -4.05
C ASP A 9 7.25 -5.77 -3.59
N ARG A 10 7.62 -4.68 -2.93
CA ARG A 10 8.97 -4.51 -2.38
C ARG A 10 9.26 -5.51 -1.27
N ALA A 11 8.30 -5.80 -0.40
CA ALA A 11 8.43 -6.83 0.63
C ALA A 11 8.57 -8.24 0.02
N LEU A 12 7.80 -8.54 -1.04
CA LEU A 12 7.93 -9.80 -1.79
C LEU A 12 9.32 -9.98 -2.41
N GLN A 13 9.89 -8.93 -3.02
CA GLN A 13 11.23 -8.96 -3.58
C GLN A 13 12.29 -9.25 -2.50
N LEU A 14 12.21 -8.59 -1.34
CA LEU A 14 13.13 -8.83 -0.22
C LEU A 14 13.03 -10.26 0.33
N LEU A 15 11.80 -10.80 0.43
CA LEU A 15 11.56 -12.20 0.81
C LEU A 15 12.16 -13.18 -0.21
N GLU A 16 12.07 -12.88 -1.52
CA GLU A 16 12.69 -13.68 -2.57
C GLU A 16 14.22 -13.68 -2.49
N GLU A 17 14.83 -12.51 -2.28
CA GLU A 17 16.27 -12.39 -2.09
C GLU A 17 16.75 -13.15 -0.85
N TYR A 18 16.03 -13.04 0.27
CA TYR A 18 16.34 -13.77 1.48
C TYR A 18 16.24 -15.29 1.26
N CYS A 19 15.21 -15.75 0.54
CA CYS A 19 15.01 -17.16 0.18
C CYS A 19 16.14 -17.72 -0.71
N LYS A 20 16.78 -16.88 -1.55
CA LYS A 20 17.97 -17.23 -2.33
C LYS A 20 19.24 -17.37 -1.48
N LYS A 21 19.33 -16.61 -0.38
CA LYS A 21 20.45 -16.66 0.57
C LYS A 21 20.38 -17.89 1.49
N LEU A 22 19.18 -18.40 1.77
CA LEU A 22 18.98 -19.65 2.51
C LEU A 22 19.35 -20.87 1.65
N LYS A 23 20.55 -21.39 1.89
CA LYS A 23 21.11 -22.57 1.20
C LYS A 23 21.36 -23.75 2.16
N LYS A 24 21.31 -23.54 3.47
CA LYS A 24 21.62 -24.59 4.44
C LYS A 24 20.45 -25.58 4.56
N PRO A 25 20.74 -26.87 4.83
CA PRO A 25 19.70 -27.87 5.03
C PRO A 25 18.82 -27.57 6.26
N GLU A 26 19.37 -26.99 7.34
CA GLU A 26 18.58 -26.61 8.52
C GLU A 26 17.56 -25.49 8.23
N GLU A 27 17.80 -24.70 7.18
CA GLU A 27 16.97 -23.55 6.80
C GLU A 27 15.82 -23.93 5.85
N GLN A 28 15.70 -25.19 5.43
CA GLN A 28 14.67 -25.64 4.49
C GLN A 28 13.24 -25.43 5.01
N GLN A 29 13.05 -25.59 6.33
CA GLN A 29 11.75 -25.40 6.95
C GLN A 29 11.35 -23.91 6.96
N LEU A 30 12.30 -23.03 7.25
CA LEU A 30 12.14 -21.57 7.14
C LEU A 30 11.86 -21.15 5.69
N LYS A 31 12.59 -21.73 4.73
CA LYS A 31 12.39 -21.51 3.29
C LYS A 31 10.97 -21.87 2.84
N LYS A 32 10.43 -23.00 3.33
CA LYS A 32 9.05 -23.42 3.08
C LYS A 32 8.03 -22.44 3.69
N ALA A 33 8.24 -22.00 4.93
CA ALA A 33 7.35 -21.04 5.59
C ALA A 33 7.31 -19.71 4.82
N ILE A 34 8.47 -19.19 4.43
CA ILE A 34 8.60 -17.96 3.63
C ILE A 34 7.89 -18.09 2.28
N LYS A 35 8.07 -19.22 1.56
CA LYS A 35 7.37 -19.47 0.29
C LYS A 35 5.85 -19.52 0.45
N LYS A 36 5.34 -20.08 1.55
CA LYS A 36 3.89 -20.07 1.84
C LYS A 36 3.39 -18.64 2.03
N VAL A 37 4.09 -17.83 2.81
CA VAL A 37 3.76 -16.42 3.03
C VAL A 37 3.78 -15.67 1.69
N MET A 38 4.83 -15.81 0.87
CA MET A 38 4.88 -15.21 -0.46
C MET A 38 3.72 -15.66 -1.36
N GLY A 39 3.31 -16.92 -1.32
CA GLY A 39 2.17 -17.43 -2.08
C GLY A 39 0.85 -16.79 -1.67
N ILE A 40 0.66 -16.50 -0.37
CA ILE A 40 -0.50 -15.77 0.14
C ILE A 40 -0.49 -14.32 -0.38
N PHE A 41 0.66 -13.65 -0.32
CA PHE A 41 0.81 -12.28 -0.83
C PHE A 41 0.62 -12.16 -2.36
N LYS A 42 0.94 -13.22 -3.12
CA LYS A 42 0.69 -13.31 -4.57
C LYS A 42 -0.71 -13.80 -4.93
N SER A 43 -1.52 -14.20 -3.95
CA SER A 43 -2.88 -14.68 -4.20
C SER A 43 -3.76 -13.58 -4.77
N SER A 44 -4.55 -13.90 -5.79
CA SER A 44 -5.52 -12.98 -6.40
C SER A 44 -6.51 -12.43 -5.37
N LEU A 45 -6.87 -13.22 -4.36
CA LEU A 45 -7.70 -12.77 -3.25
C LEU A 45 -7.02 -11.69 -2.42
N PHE A 46 -5.74 -11.86 -2.09
CA PHE A 46 -4.99 -10.88 -1.29
C PHE A 46 -4.75 -9.59 -2.09
N GLN A 47 -4.46 -9.72 -3.39
CA GLN A 47 -4.32 -8.59 -4.30
C GLN A 47 -5.63 -7.81 -4.50
N ALA A 48 -6.78 -8.50 -4.56
CA ALA A 48 -8.09 -7.88 -4.61
C ALA A 48 -8.46 -7.18 -3.29
N LEU A 49 -8.11 -7.76 -2.14
CA LEU A 49 -8.28 -7.11 -0.83
C LEU A 49 -7.43 -5.86 -0.70
N LEU A 50 -6.18 -5.89 -1.20
CA LEU A 50 -5.32 -4.71 -1.28
C LEU A 50 -5.91 -3.63 -2.21
N ASP A 51 -6.55 -4.03 -3.31
CA ASP A 51 -7.24 -3.09 -4.21
C ASP A 51 -8.41 -2.39 -3.51
N ILE A 52 -9.29 -3.18 -2.88
CA ILE A 52 -10.47 -2.65 -2.18
C ILE A 52 -10.06 -1.68 -1.07
N THR A 53 -9.01 -2.04 -0.30
CA THR A 53 -8.50 -1.17 0.76
C THR A 53 -7.77 0.07 0.23
N SER A 54 -7.17 0.00 -0.97
CA SER A 54 -6.53 1.16 -1.61
C SER A 54 -7.52 2.21 -2.13
N VAL A 55 -8.71 1.79 -2.60
CA VAL A 55 -9.76 2.72 -3.06
C VAL A 55 -10.33 3.52 -1.88
N SER A 56 -10.62 2.87 -0.75
CA SER A 56 -11.11 3.56 0.45
C SER A 56 -10.11 4.56 1.00
N GLN A 57 -8.80 4.26 0.93
CA GLN A 57 -7.73 5.17 1.34
C GLN A 57 -7.59 6.36 0.38
N TYR A 58 -7.66 6.13 -0.94
CA TYR A 58 -7.63 7.20 -1.94
C TYR A 58 -8.79 8.18 -1.75
N ILE A 59 -10.01 7.68 -1.54
CA ILE A 59 -11.19 8.52 -1.25
C ILE A 59 -10.99 9.35 0.04
N LEU A 60 -10.33 8.79 1.06
CA LEU A 60 -10.06 9.49 2.32
C LEU A 60 -8.98 10.58 2.17
N ASP A 61 -7.92 10.31 1.40
CA ASP A 61 -6.86 11.28 1.08
C ASP A 61 -7.39 12.39 0.16
N GLU A 62 -8.28 12.08 -0.80
CA GLU A 62 -8.95 13.06 -1.66
C GLU A 62 -9.92 13.95 -0.85
N ALA A 63 -10.62 13.38 0.12
CA ALA A 63 -11.48 14.14 1.03
C ALA A 63 -10.69 15.06 2.00
N ALA A 64 -9.39 14.81 2.18
CA ALA A 64 -8.48 15.61 3.00
C ALA A 64 -7.77 16.74 2.22
N LEU A 65 -8.01 16.88 0.91
CA LEU A 65 -7.55 18.06 0.17
C LEU A 65 -8.19 19.31 0.80
N PRO A 66 -7.40 20.35 1.12
CA PRO A 66 -7.96 21.60 1.60
C PRO A 66 -8.90 22.09 0.50
N LYS A 67 -10.19 22.18 0.83
CA LYS A 67 -11.15 22.89 -0.03
C LYS A 67 -10.54 24.26 -0.26
N GLU A 68 -10.18 24.59 -1.50
CA GLU A 68 -9.79 25.95 -1.83
C GLU A 68 -10.94 26.83 -1.35
N GLU A 69 -10.71 27.56 -0.25
CA GLU A 69 -11.64 28.61 0.16
C GLU A 69 -11.71 29.57 -1.02
N PRO A 70 -12.91 29.87 -1.53
CA PRO A 70 -13.04 30.83 -2.63
C PRO A 70 -12.33 32.12 -2.20
N PRO A 71 -11.62 32.80 -3.12
CA PRO A 71 -10.88 34.01 -2.77
C PRO A 71 -11.84 34.91 -2.01
N SER A 72 -11.46 35.24 -0.77
CA SER A 72 -12.26 36.05 0.14
C SER A 72 -12.71 37.27 -0.63
N ALA A 73 -13.92 37.20 -1.18
CA ALA A 73 -14.52 38.28 -1.92
C ALA A 73 -14.86 39.28 -0.84
N ASP A 74 -13.97 40.25 -0.70
CA ASP A 74 -14.14 41.38 0.19
C ASP A 74 -15.39 42.12 -0.28
N TRP A 75 -16.55 41.69 0.20
CA TRP A 75 -17.87 42.22 -0.19
C TRP A 75 -17.98 43.73 0.10
N ARG A 76 -17.04 44.25 0.89
CA ARG A 76 -16.86 45.66 1.23
C ARG A 76 -16.41 46.52 0.04
N VAL A 77 -15.84 45.94 -1.02
CA VAL A 77 -15.52 46.68 -2.27
C VAL A 77 -16.59 46.56 -3.35
N ALA A 78 -17.62 45.75 -3.15
CA ALA A 78 -18.72 45.58 -4.13
C ALA A 78 -19.87 46.59 -3.97
N ILE A 79 -19.81 47.44 -2.93
CA ILE A 79 -20.79 48.52 -2.70
C ILE A 79 -20.04 49.86 -2.69
N HIS A 80 -19.61 50.29 -3.88
CA HIS A 80 -19.37 51.70 -4.19
C HIS A 80 -19.62 51.95 -5.68
#